data_AF-A0A954NBY7-F1
#
_entry.id   AF-A0A954NBY7-F1
#
_cell.length_a   1.000
_cell.length_b   1.000
_cell.length_c   1.000
_cell.angle_alpha   90.00
_cell.angle_beta   90.00
_cell.angle_gamma   90.00
#
_symmetry.space_group_name_H-M   'P 1'
#
loop_
_entity.id
_entity.type
_entity.pdbx_description
1 polymer ?
#
loop_
_entity_poly.entity_id
_entity_poly.type
_entity_poly.pdbx_seq_one_letter_code
_entity_poly.pdbx_strand_id
1 'polypeptide(L)'
;MLRTLQYVFTFGCQESLQLLSQRRDEPLSRLETWALRLHLLGCRTCGRIDREFTLLESSMRQRTDRALQLSPAARRRIRHAIEQRLMD
;
A
#
# COMPACT_ATOMS: atom_id res chain seq x y z
N MET A 1 -24.08 -25.66 3.25
CA MET A 1 -22.82 -25.03 3.72
C MET A 1 -22.55 -23.62 3.19
N LEU A 2 -23.37 -23.04 2.30
CA LEU A 2 -23.14 -21.70 1.70
C LEU A 2 -23.69 -20.51 2.52
N ARG A 3 -24.52 -20.75 3.55
CA ARG A 3 -25.16 -19.69 4.35
C ARG A 3 -24.40 -19.29 5.62
N THR A 4 -23.53 -20.14 6.17
CA THR A 4 -22.71 -19.80 7.36
C THR A 4 -21.55 -18.87 7.01
N LEU A 5 -21.07 -18.90 5.75
CA LEU A 5 -20.12 -17.92 5.20
C LEU A 5 -20.72 -16.52 5.06
N GLN A 6 -22.05 -16.39 5.00
CA GLN A 6 -22.76 -15.12 5.01
C GLN A 6 -22.63 -14.38 6.36
N TYR A 7 -22.15 -15.06 7.42
CA TYR A 7 -22.00 -14.52 8.79
C TYR A 7 -20.55 -14.21 9.24
N VAL A 8 -19.53 -14.69 8.52
CA VAL A 8 -18.16 -14.10 8.59
C VAL A 8 -18.14 -12.72 7.88
N PHE A 9 -19.21 -12.46 7.14
CA PHE A 9 -19.52 -11.38 6.23
C PHE A 9 -20.34 -10.23 6.86
N THR A 10 -20.36 -10.06 8.19
CA THR A 10 -20.82 -8.81 8.83
C THR A 10 -19.81 -7.68 8.69
N PHE A 11 -18.85 -7.85 7.78
CA PHE A 11 -18.01 -6.80 7.24
C PHE A 11 -18.29 -6.79 5.73
N GLY A 12 -19.03 -5.79 5.27
CA GLY A 12 -19.50 -5.75 3.89
C GLY A 12 -18.35 -5.59 2.90
N CYS A 13 -18.59 -5.89 1.61
CA CYS A 13 -17.64 -5.56 0.55
C CYS A 13 -17.30 -4.05 0.55
N GLN A 14 -18.25 -3.20 0.95
CA GLN A 14 -18.06 -1.76 1.08
C GLN A 14 -17.08 -1.39 2.19
N GLU A 15 -17.27 -1.90 3.40
CA GLU A 15 -16.35 -1.66 4.52
C GLU A 15 -14.97 -2.27 4.22
N SER A 16 -14.94 -3.44 3.58
CA SER A 16 -13.68 -4.05 3.11
C SER A 16 -12.95 -3.15 2.13
N LEU A 17 -13.68 -2.50 1.22
CA LEU A 17 -13.11 -1.54 0.29
C LEU A 17 -12.61 -0.28 1.00
N GLN A 18 -13.33 0.19 2.03
CA GLN A 18 -12.88 1.30 2.86
C GLN A 18 -11.59 0.96 3.62
N LEU A 19 -11.50 -0.20 4.26
CA LEU A 19 -10.27 -0.66 4.92
C LEU A 19 -9.13 -0.87 3.92
N LEU A 20 -9.41 -1.38 2.72
CA LEU A 20 -8.40 -1.52 1.66
C LEU A 20 -7.80 -0.18 1.28
N SER A 21 -8.63 0.87 1.14
CA SER A 21 -8.17 2.23 0.90
C SER A 21 -7.40 2.77 2.09
N GLN A 22 -7.97 2.69 3.29
CA GLN A 22 -7.40 3.23 4.52
C GLN A 22 -6.03 2.65 4.81
N ARG A 23 -5.84 1.32 4.60
CA ARG A 23 -4.53 0.65 4.78
C ARG A 23 -3.40 1.26 3.94
N ARG A 24 -3.73 1.93 2.83
CA ARG A 24 -2.72 2.53 1.93
C ARG A 24 -2.26 3.89 2.43
N ASP A 25 -3.13 4.61 3.12
CA ASP A 25 -2.84 5.92 3.71
C ASP A 25 -2.28 5.79 5.13
N GLU A 26 -2.81 4.86 5.92
CA GLU A 26 -2.43 4.64 7.31
C GLU A 26 -2.46 3.16 7.71
N PRO A 27 -1.66 2.74 8.71
CA PRO A 27 -1.71 1.36 9.18
C PRO A 27 -3.02 1.06 9.91
N LEU A 28 -3.73 0.02 9.45
CA LEU A 28 -4.92 -0.49 10.13
C LEU A 28 -4.60 -1.06 11.51
N SER A 29 -5.61 -1.08 12.39
CA SER A 29 -5.51 -1.84 13.63
C SER A 29 -5.35 -3.34 13.35
N ARG A 30 -4.84 -4.07 14.35
CA ARG A 30 -4.63 -5.53 14.24
C ARG A 30 -5.94 -6.27 13.97
N LEU A 31 -7.05 -5.82 14.56
CA LEU A 31 -8.36 -6.45 14.39
C LEU A 31 -8.90 -6.24 12.97
N GLU A 32 -8.85 -5.01 12.47
CA GLU A 32 -9.26 -4.66 11.09
C GLU A 32 -8.42 -5.40 10.06
N THR A 33 -7.12 -5.55 10.31
CA THR A 33 -6.22 -6.33 9.45
C THR A 33 -6.65 -7.80 9.36
N TRP A 34 -7.01 -8.42 10.49
CA TRP A 34 -7.49 -9.81 10.50
C TRP A 34 -8.86 -9.96 9.84
N ALA A 35 -9.79 -9.05 10.12
CA ALA A 35 -11.12 -9.03 9.51
C ALA A 35 -11.02 -8.92 7.98
N LEU A 36 -10.20 -7.99 7.49
CA LEU A 36 -9.97 -7.81 6.07
C LEU A 36 -9.33 -9.05 5.43
N ARG A 37 -8.33 -9.67 6.07
CA ARG A 37 -7.71 -10.90 5.56
C ARG A 37 -8.72 -12.04 5.41
N LEU A 38 -9.59 -12.24 6.41
CA LEU A 38 -10.64 -13.26 6.35
C LEU A 38 -11.63 -12.97 5.20
N HIS A 39 -12.01 -11.70 5.01
CA HIS A 39 -12.88 -11.31 3.90
C HIS A 39 -12.23 -11.57 2.53
N LEU A 40 -10.96 -11.22 2.35
CA LEU A 40 -10.24 -11.43 1.09
C LEU A 40 -10.08 -12.92 0.72
N LEU A 41 -10.06 -13.82 1.71
CA LEU A 41 -10.05 -15.27 1.47
C LEU A 41 -11.42 -15.78 0.98
N GLY A 42 -12.52 -15.18 1.45
CA GLY A 42 -13.88 -15.58 1.08
C GLY A 42 -14.47 -14.84 -0.13
N CYS A 43 -14.02 -13.61 -0.40
CA CYS A 43 -14.55 -12.72 -1.42
C CYS A 43 -13.56 -12.50 -2.56
N ARG A 44 -13.82 -13.16 -3.70
CA ARG A 44 -12.98 -13.03 -4.91
C ARG A 44 -12.93 -11.60 -5.46
N THR A 45 -14.03 -10.85 -5.36
CA THR A 45 -14.12 -9.48 -5.88
C THR A 45 -13.19 -8.54 -5.11
N CYS A 46 -13.27 -8.53 -3.78
CA CYS A 46 -12.38 -7.72 -2.95
C CYS A 46 -10.92 -8.17 -3.10
N GLY A 47 -10.67 -9.48 -3.23
CA GLY A 47 -9.34 -10.00 -3.56
C GLY A 47 -8.78 -9.52 -4.90
N ARG A 48 -9.63 -9.32 -5.92
CA ARG A 48 -9.21 -8.75 -7.21
C ARG A 48 -8.87 -7.27 -7.07
N ILE A 49 -9.72 -6.50 -6.38
CA ILE A 49 -9.52 -5.06 -6.19
C ILE A 49 -8.21 -4.78 -5.43
N ASP A 50 -7.89 -5.55 -4.39
CA ASP A 50 -6.61 -5.41 -3.66
C ASP A 50 -5.39 -5.62 -4.57
N ARG A 51 -5.48 -6.55 -5.52
CA ARG A 51 -4.42 -6.78 -6.52
C ARG A 51 -4.29 -5.60 -7.48
N GLU A 52 -5.42 -5.04 -7.93
CA GLU A 52 -5.43 -3.85 -8.80
C GLU A 52 -4.81 -2.64 -8.10
N PHE A 53 -5.14 -2.40 -6.82
CA PHE A 53 -4.48 -1.36 -6.03
C PHE A 53 -2.97 -1.60 -5.88
N THR A 54 -2.55 -2.83 -5.62
CA THR A 54 -1.13 -3.17 -5.50
C THR A 54 -0.37 -2.93 -6.82
N LEU A 55 -1.00 -3.23 -7.96
CA LEU A 55 -0.45 -2.93 -9.29
C LEU A 55 -0.34 -1.41 -9.54
N LEU A 56 -1.35 -0.64 -9.15
CA LEU A 56 -1.33 0.81 -9.27
C LEU A 56 -0.21 1.42 -8.42
N GLU A 57 -0.09 1.03 -7.15
CA GLU A 57 0.96 1.53 -6.26
C GLU A 57 2.36 1.21 -6.76
N SER A 58 2.60 -0.03 -7.20
CA SER A 58 3.92 -0.42 -7.74
C SER A 58 4.28 0.41 -8.98
N SER A 59 3.30 0.66 -9.86
CA SER A 59 3.46 1.51 -11.03
C SER A 59 3.75 2.98 -10.66
N MET A 60 3.04 3.50 -9.66
CA MET A 60 3.25 4.86 -9.15
C MET A 60 4.63 5.00 -8.50
N ARG A 61 5.01 4.06 -7.62
CA ARG A 61 6.33 4.03 -6.98
C ARG A 61 7.44 4.00 -8.02
N GLN A 62 7.33 3.15 -9.05
CA GLN A 62 8.33 3.09 -10.12
C GLN A 62 8.48 4.42 -10.87
N ARG A 63 7.37 5.12 -11.15
CA ARG A 63 7.40 6.44 -11.79
C ARG A 63 8.00 7.50 -10.87
N THR A 64 7.61 7.52 -9.61
CA THR A 64 8.13 8.46 -8.61
C THR A 64 9.63 8.24 -8.40
N ASP A 65 10.08 6.99 -8.25
CA ASP A 65 11.50 6.65 -8.12
C ASP A 65 12.28 7.15 -9.32
N ARG A 66 11.77 6.95 -10.54
CA ARG A 66 12.39 7.45 -11.77
C ARG A 66 12.42 8.98 -11.81
N ALA A 67 11.36 9.66 -11.37
CA ALA A 67 11.31 11.11 -11.31
C ALA A 67 12.22 11.71 -10.22
N LEU A 68 12.39 11.00 -9.11
CA LEU A 68 13.27 11.37 -7.99
C LEU A 68 14.73 10.99 -8.21
N GLN A 69 15.08 10.34 -9.33
CA GLN A 69 16.49 10.11 -9.67
C GLN A 69 17.19 11.45 -9.88
N LEU A 70 18.05 11.79 -8.91
CA LEU A 70 18.88 12.99 -8.97
C LEU A 70 19.71 12.99 -10.25
N SER A 71 19.72 14.13 -10.94
CA SER A 71 20.64 14.31 -12.06
C SER A 71 22.09 14.10 -11.59
N PRO A 72 23.00 13.63 -12.46
CA PRO A 72 24.40 13.42 -12.07
C PRO A 72 25.05 14.67 -11.46
N ALA A 73 24.68 15.85 -11.95
CA ALA A 73 25.12 17.13 -11.40
C ALA A 73 24.55 17.42 -10.01
N ALA A 74 23.27 17.13 -9.76
CA ALA A 74 22.66 17.29 -8.43
C ALA A 74 23.31 16.34 -7.41
N ARG A 75 23.55 15.08 -7.79
CA ARG A 75 24.22 14.09 -6.94
C ARG A 75 25.65 14.51 -6.56
N ARG A 76 26.43 15.07 -7.49
CA ARG A 76 27.78 15.58 -7.21
C ARG A 76 27.76 16.75 -6.22
N ARG A 77 26.82 17.69 -6.37
CA ARG A 77 26.66 18.83 -5.44
C ARG A 77 26.32 18.36 -4.03
N ILE A 78 25.36 17.45 -3.89
CA ILE A 78 24.97 16.89 -2.59
C ILE A 78 26.15 16.17 -1.93
N ARG A 79 26.89 15.35 -2.69
CA ARG A 79 28.10 14.68 -2.19
C ARG A 79 29.12 15.68 -1.66
N HIS A 80 29.46 16.68 -2.46
CA HIS A 80 30.45 17.69 -2.08
C HIS A 80 30.02 18.47 -0.83
N ALA A 81 28.73 18.79 -0.69
CA ALA A 81 28.20 19.48 0.48
C ALA A 81 28.28 18.60 1.76
N ILE A 82 28.03 17.31 1.63
CA ILE A 82 28.17 16.35 2.74
C ILE A 82 29.64 16.20 3.15
N GLU A 83 30.55 16.06 2.18
CA GLU A 83 31.99 15.93 2.43
C GLU A 83 32.57 17.16 3.14
N GLN A 84 32.16 18.36 2.73
CA GLN A 84 32.56 19.60 3.41
C GLN A 84 32.07 19.66 4.85
N ARG A 85 30.81 19.27 5.10
CA ARG A 85 30.21 19.26 6.46
C ARG A 85 30.86 18.25 7.40
N LEU A 86 31.45 17.18 6.86
CA LEU A 86 32.14 16.14 7.63
C LEU A 86 33.60 16.49 7.95
N MET A 87 34.17 17.49 7.28
CA MET A 87 35.54 17.96 7.50
C MET A 87 35.64 19.22 8.38
N ASP A 88 34.50 19.84 8.71
CA ASP A 88 34.33 20.84 9.77
C ASP A 88 34.05 20.16 11.12
#